data_AF-A0A3C2ECS2-F1
#
_entry.id   AF-A0A3C2ECS2-F1
#
_cell.length_a   1.000
_cell.length_b   1.000
_cell.length_c   1.000
_cell.angle_alpha   90.00
_cell.angle_beta   90.00
_cell.angle_gamma   90.00
#
_symmetry.space_group_name_H-M   'P 1'
#
loop_
_entity.id
_entity.type
_entity.pdbx_description
1 polymer ?
#
loop_
_entity_poly.entity_id
_entity_poly.type
_entity_poly.pdbx_seq_one_letter_code
_entity_poly.pdbx_strand_id
1 'polypeptide(L)'
;ETAPENRHLEGLHKVFKEHFPVSDARNIFLLEFIDYQIDFPRYSIAECMERGLTYSVSLRAKMRLSCNDEEHIDFETVEQDVFLGNI
;
A
#
# COMPACT_ATOMS: atom_id res chain seq x y z
N GLU A 1 3.11 16.42 5.29
CA GLU A 1 2.37 15.18 5.00
C GLU A 1 0.89 15.50 4.89
N THR A 2 0.16 14.88 3.96
CA THR A 2 -1.30 14.97 3.91
C THR A 2 -1.86 13.81 4.72
N ALA A 3 -2.58 14.12 5.81
CA ALA A 3 -3.24 13.11 6.63
C ALA A 3 -4.18 12.26 5.75
N PRO A 4 -4.37 10.96 6.04
CA PRO A 4 -5.17 10.05 5.22
C PRO A 4 -6.58 10.59 4.92
N GLU A 5 -7.19 11.23 5.91
CA GLU A 5 -8.51 11.87 5.84
C GLU A 5 -8.57 13.11 4.92
N ASN A 6 -7.43 13.74 4.64
CA ASN A 6 -7.30 14.93 3.81
C ASN A 6 -6.76 14.61 2.41
N ARG A 7 -6.61 13.33 2.04
CA ARG A 7 -6.09 12.95 0.71
C ARG A 7 -7.18 13.09 -0.35
N HIS A 8 -6.89 13.90 -1.35
CA HIS A 8 -7.72 13.98 -2.55
C HIS A 8 -7.61 12.68 -3.37
N LEU A 9 -8.67 12.35 -4.11
CA LEU A 9 -8.74 11.22 -5.04
C LEU A 9 -7.92 11.49 -6.32
N GLU A 10 -6.61 11.63 -6.15
CA GLU A 10 -5.65 11.92 -7.21
C GLU A 10 -4.36 11.10 -7.05
N GLY A 11 -3.56 11.04 -8.12
CA GLY A 11 -2.26 10.36 -8.12
C GLY A 11 -2.33 8.91 -7.59
N LEU A 12 -1.43 8.59 -6.66
CA LEU A 12 -1.35 7.26 -6.04
C LEU A 12 -2.65 6.85 -5.35
N HIS A 13 -3.31 7.77 -4.63
CA HIS A 13 -4.55 7.45 -3.92
C HIS A 13 -5.66 7.05 -4.89
N LYS A 14 -5.78 7.74 -6.03
CA LYS A 14 -6.73 7.35 -7.09
C LYS A 14 -6.44 5.96 -7.64
N VAL A 15 -5.18 5.67 -7.97
CA VAL A 15 -4.77 4.38 -8.53
C VAL A 15 -5.10 3.24 -7.56
N PHE A 16 -4.82 3.42 -6.26
CA PHE A 16 -5.19 2.42 -5.26
C PHE A 16 -6.71 2.24 -5.15
N LYS A 17 -7.49 3.32 -5.16
CA LYS A 17 -8.96 3.22 -5.10
C LYS A 17 -9.60 2.67 -6.37
N GLU A 18 -8.94 2.77 -7.53
CA GLU A 18 -9.43 2.25 -8.81
C GLU A 18 -9.16 0.75 -8.95
N HIS A 19 -8.03 0.27 -8.45
CA HIS A 19 -7.65 -1.15 -8.56
C HIS A 19 -8.11 -2.03 -7.40
N PHE A 20 -8.46 -1.44 -6.24
CA PHE A 20 -8.96 -2.19 -5.09
C PHE A 20 -10.45 -1.91 -4.86
N PRO A 21 -11.22 -2.94 -4.42
CA PRO A 21 -10.76 -4.23 -3.91
C PRO A 21 -10.41 -5.25 -5.01
N VAL A 22 -9.51 -6.19 -4.68
CA VAL A 22 -9.14 -7.33 -5.53
C VAL A 22 -9.63 -8.62 -4.87
N SER A 23 -10.27 -9.50 -5.64
CA SER A 23 -10.67 -10.84 -5.18
C SER A 23 -9.87 -11.95 -5.86
N ASP A 24 -9.81 -13.12 -5.23
CA ASP A 24 -9.30 -14.33 -5.88
C ASP A 24 -10.30 -14.89 -6.91
N ALA A 25 -9.87 -15.86 -7.72
CA ALA A 25 -10.71 -16.43 -8.79
C ALA A 25 -12.03 -17.05 -8.30
N ARG A 26 -12.10 -17.43 -7.01
CA ARG A 26 -13.30 -18.01 -6.39
C ARG A 26 -14.09 -17.01 -5.55
N ASN A 27 -13.64 -15.76 -5.44
CA ASN A 27 -14.22 -14.71 -4.59
C ASN A 27 -14.33 -15.08 -3.09
N ILE A 28 -13.43 -15.94 -2.63
CA ILE A 28 -13.27 -16.35 -1.24
C ILE A 28 -12.48 -15.30 -0.47
N PHE A 29 -11.38 -14.83 -1.05
CA PHE A 29 -10.49 -13.85 -0.44
C PHE A 29 -10.68 -12.48 -1.07
N LEU A 30 -10.84 -11.47 -0.21
CA LEU A 30 -10.97 -10.07 -0.61
C LEU A 30 -9.81 -9.27 -0.02
N LEU A 31 -9.03 -8.65 -0.90
CA LEU A 31 -7.94 -7.75 -0.54
C LEU A 31 -8.40 -6.31 -0.73
N GLU A 32 -8.44 -5.55 0.36
CA GLU A 32 -8.88 -4.16 0.41
C GLU A 32 -7.71 -3.21 0.69
N PHE A 33 -7.75 -2.05 0.06
CA PHE A 33 -6.84 -0.96 0.33
C PHE A 33 -7.43 -0.02 1.40
N ILE A 34 -6.77 0.08 2.55
CA ILE A 34 -7.14 1.02 3.62
C ILE A 34 -6.45 2.35 3.38
N ASP A 35 -5.11 2.34 3.37
CA ASP A 35 -4.32 3.56 3.29
C ASP A 35 -2.89 3.33 2.76
N TYR A 36 -2.11 4.40 2.55
CA TYR A 36 -0.69 4.33 2.21
C TYR A 36 0.16 5.36 2.96
N GLN A 37 1.45 5.04 3.07
CA GLN A 37 2.48 5.87 3.67
C GLN A 37 3.70 5.91 2.75
N ILE A 38 4.25 7.10 2.60
CA ILE A 38 5.51 7.32 1.88
C ILE A 38 6.53 7.73 2.95
N ASP A 39 7.60 6.96 3.05
CA ASP A 39 8.67 7.27 3.99
C ASP A 39 9.52 8.45 3.52
N PHE A 40 10.31 8.99 4.44
CA PHE A 40 11.30 10.01 4.11
C PHE A 40 12.47 9.45 3.28
N PRO A 41 13.06 10.26 2.39
CA PRO A 41 14.25 9.86 1.66
C PRO A 41 15.40 9.61 2.64
N ARG A 42 16.08 8.46 2.48
CA ARG A 42 17.19 8.06 3.37
C ARG A 42 18.42 8.94 3.22
N TYR A 43 18.58 9.58 2.06
CA TYR A 43 19.73 10.39 1.70
C TYR A 43 19.26 11.63 0.96
N SER A 44 20.05 12.69 1.02
CA SER A 44 19.86 13.87 0.17
C SER A 44 20.28 13.58 -1.27
N ILE A 45 19.83 14.44 -2.20
CA ILE A 45 20.18 14.34 -3.62
C ILE A 45 21.71 14.43 -3.81
N ALA A 46 22.38 15.29 -3.04
CA ALA A 46 23.84 15.45 -3.11
C ALA A 46 24.58 14.17 -2.73
N GLU A 47 24.19 13.53 -1.63
CA GLU A 47 24.78 12.26 -1.19
C GLU A 47 24.49 11.12 -2.18
N CYS A 48 23.30 11.10 -2.78
CA CYS A 48 22.97 10.14 -3.83
C CYS A 48 23.89 10.30 -5.05
N MET A 49 24.15 11.54 -5.49
CA MET A 49 25.06 11.80 -6.62
C MET A 49 26.50 11.41 -6.31
N GLU A 50 27.02 11.77 -5.13
CA GLU A 50 28.40 11.46 -4.74
C GLU A 50 28.64 9.95 -4.63
N ARG A 51 27.63 9.20 -4.18
CA ARG A 51 27.74 7.75 -3.94
C ARG A 51 27.23 6.88 -5.08
N GLY A 52 26.73 7.49 -6.17
CA GLY A 52 26.13 6.77 -7.30
C GLY A 52 24.86 5.99 -6.93
N LEU A 53 24.03 6.53 -6.02
CA LEU A 53 22.77 5.95 -5.58
C LEU A 53 21.57 6.58 -6.30
N THR A 54 20.46 5.84 -6.35
CA THR A 54 19.17 6.38 -6.80
C THR A 54 18.47 7.12 -5.66
N TYR A 55 18.06 8.36 -5.89
CA TYR A 55 17.22 9.10 -4.94
C TYR A 55 15.79 8.56 -5.03
N SER A 56 15.34 7.86 -3.99
CA SER A 56 14.02 7.23 -3.94
C SER A 56 13.48 7.14 -2.52
N VAL A 57 12.16 7.02 -2.39
CA VAL A 57 11.44 6.85 -1.13
C VAL A 57 10.68 5.53 -1.10
N SER A 58 10.56 4.92 0.07
CA SER A 58 9.80 3.67 0.24
C SER A 58 8.30 3.96 0.27
N LEU A 59 7.53 3.27 -0.57
CA LEU A 59 6.07 3.27 -0.53
C LEU A 59 5.56 2.03 0.21
N ARG A 60 4.72 2.24 1.22
CA ARG A 60 4.02 1.18 1.96
C ARG A 60 2.52 1.41 1.90
N ALA A 61 1.73 0.34 1.81
CA ALA A 61 0.28 0.42 1.87
C ALA A 61 -0.26 -0.46 2.98
N LYS A 62 -1.21 0.08 3.74
CA LYS A 62 -2.00 -0.67 4.71
C LYS A 62 -3.12 -1.39 3.97
N MET A 63 -3.04 -2.71 3.95
CA MET A 63 -3.98 -3.59 3.26
C MET A 63 -4.72 -4.49 4.25
N ARG A 64 -5.95 -4.85 3.90
CA ARG A 64 -6.78 -5.78 4.67
C ARG A 64 -7.13 -6.99 3.82
N LEU A 65 -6.88 -8.18 4.32
CA LEU A 65 -7.29 -9.43 3.70
C LEU A 65 -8.41 -10.05 4.55
N SER A 66 -9.59 -10.20 3.95
CA SER A 66 -10.75 -10.86 4.55
C SER A 66 -11.11 -12.13 3.78
N CYS A 67 -11.75 -13.08 4.47
CA CYS A 67 -12.27 -14.31 3.90
C CYS A 67 -13.80 -14.31 4.05
N ASN A 68 -14.52 -14.56 2.96
CA ASN A 68 -15.98 -14.57 2.91
C ASN A 68 -16.58 -15.98 2.82
N ASP A 69 -15.77 -17.02 3.02
CA ASP A 69 -16.20 -18.41 2.88
C ASP A 69 -16.62 -19.02 4.23
N GLU A 70 -17.82 -19.62 4.25
CA GLU A 70 -18.39 -20.29 5.42
C GLU A 70 -17.62 -21.57 5.80
N GLU A 71 -16.81 -22.14 4.90
CA GLU A 71 -15.92 -23.27 5.23
C GLU A 71 -14.62 -22.82 5.94
N HIS A 72 -14.30 -21.53 5.90
CA HIS A 72 -13.08 -20.94 6.44
C HIS A 72 -13.36 -19.94 7.56
N ILE A 73 -14.28 -20.31 8.47
CA ILE A 73 -14.75 -19.49 9.59
C ILE A 73 -13.61 -19.07 10.54
N ASP A 74 -12.57 -19.90 10.66
CA ASP A 74 -11.41 -19.64 11.51
C ASP A 74 -10.41 -18.64 10.91
N PHE A 75 -10.67 -18.15 9.70
CA PHE A 75 -9.80 -17.15 9.08
C PHE A 75 -10.00 -15.78 9.71
N GLU A 76 -9.01 -15.32 10.46
CA GLU A 76 -9.00 -13.96 11.00
C GLU A 76 -8.68 -12.95 9.91
N THR A 77 -9.43 -11.83 9.86
CA THR A 77 -9.14 -10.72 8.96
C THR A 77 -7.78 -10.12 9.33
N VAL A 78 -6.85 -10.12 8.37
CA VAL A 78 -5.48 -9.65 8.59
C VAL A 78 -5.33 -8.23 8.03
N GLU A 79 -4.86 -7.30 8.86
CA GLU A 79 -4.42 -5.98 8.43
C GLU A 79 -2.90 -5.86 8.54
N GLN A 80 -2.24 -5.47 7.44
CA GLN A 80 -0.77 -5.35 7.41
C GLN A 80 -0.30 -4.19 6.55
N ASP A 81 0.86 -3.64 6.93
CA ASP A 81 1.62 -2.69 6.12
C ASP A 81 2.53 -3.44 5.14
N VAL A 82 2.18 -3.36 3.86
CA VAL A 82 2.87 -4.05 2.76
C VAL A 82 3.81 -3.05 2.08
N PHE A 83 5.09 -3.42 1.95
CA PHE A 83 6.04 -2.65 1.14
C PHE A 83 5.76 -2.89 -0.35
N LEU A 84 5.47 -1.80 -1.08
CA LEU A 84 5.10 -1.86 -2.50
C LEU A 84 6.25 -1.51 -3.44
N GLY A 85 7.34 -0.94 -2.93
CA GLY A 85 8.51 -0.60 -3.71
C GLY A 85 9.13 0.74 -3.32
N ASN A 86 10.19 1.10 -4.04
CA ASN A 86 10.78 2.42 -3.99
C ASN A 86 10.29 3.23 -5.20
N ILE A 87 9.91 4.48 -4.95
CA ILE A 87 9.48 5.43 -5.98
C ILE A 87 10.39 6.65 -6.02
#